data_AF-A0A4Y2DIX8-F1
#
_entry.id   AF-A0A4Y2DIX8-F1
#
_cell.length_a   1.000
_cell.length_b   1.000
_cell.length_c   1.000
_cell.angle_alpha   90.00
_cell.angle_beta   90.00
_cell.angle_gamma   90.00
#
_symmetry.space_group_name_H-M   'P 1'
#
loop_
_entity.id
_entity.type
_entity.pdbx_description
1 polymer ?
#
loop_
_entity_poly.entity_id
_entity_poly.type
_entity_poly.pdbx_seq_one_letter_code
_entity_poly.pdbx_strand_id
1 'polypeptide(L)'
;MYAFSKRLEYDNGKIQKLYQICLFYSLIFVKVWLNALKAADDPINDLMLWDMYKKYDPGIARAALLIFSRHLWYLTGEVKFSLFSKKVSDSEKKNISAFLMKYKANEKSIPTGVPV
;
A
#
# COMPACT_ATOMS: atom_id res chain seq x y z
N MET A 1 -8.49 -8.64 19.59
CA MET A 1 -8.83 -7.36 20.24
C MET A 1 -10.15 -7.42 20.99
N TYR A 2 -11.28 -7.78 20.37
CA TYR A 2 -12.59 -7.82 21.06
C TYR A 2 -12.65 -8.78 22.26
N ALA A 3 -12.00 -9.94 22.20
CA ALA A 3 -11.95 -10.90 23.31
C ALA A 3 -11.33 -10.35 24.61
N PHE A 4 -10.60 -9.23 24.52
CA PHE A 4 -10.01 -8.53 25.67
C PHE A 4 -10.74 -7.24 26.04
N SER A 5 -11.93 -7.00 25.48
CA SER A 5 -12.71 -5.76 25.66
C SER A 5 -12.95 -5.40 27.12
N LYS A 6 -13.23 -6.41 27.97
CA LYS A 6 -13.41 -6.24 29.41
C LYS A 6 -12.13 -5.83 30.13
N ARG A 7 -10.97 -6.36 29.73
CA ARG A 7 -9.66 -6.04 30.33
C ARG A 7 -9.11 -4.70 29.84
N LEU A 8 -9.46 -4.30 28.62
CA LEU A 8 -9.04 -3.06 27.99
C LEU A 8 -10.06 -1.92 28.18
N GLU A 9 -11.13 -2.16 28.96
CA GLU A 9 -12.16 -1.20 29.32
C GLU A 9 -12.73 -0.48 28.08
N TYR A 10 -13.22 -1.27 27.14
CA TYR A 10 -13.83 -0.73 25.93
C TYR A 10 -15.24 -0.22 26.21
N ASP A 11 -15.44 1.08 26.02
CA ASP A 11 -16.76 1.69 25.92
C ASP A 11 -17.41 1.38 24.55
N ASN A 12 -18.70 1.71 24.43
CA ASN A 12 -19.47 1.50 23.20
C ASN A 12 -18.85 2.21 21.99
N GLY A 13 -18.21 3.37 22.18
CA GLY A 13 -17.55 4.11 21.12
C GLY A 13 -16.31 3.38 20.59
N LYS A 14 -15.49 2.79 21.47
CA LYS A 14 -14.35 1.94 21.10
C LYS A 14 -14.80 0.68 20.37
N ILE A 15 -15.89 0.06 20.82
CA ILE A 15 -16.47 -1.12 20.14
C ILE A 15 -16.93 -0.75 18.73
N GLN A 16 -17.61 0.38 18.55
CA GLN A 16 -18.06 0.85 17.24
C GLN A 16 -16.88 1.15 16.30
N LYS A 17 -15.82 1.80 16.79
CA LYS A 17 -14.59 2.03 16.01
C LYS A 17 -13.90 0.72 15.61
N LEU A 18 -13.85 -0.26 16.53
CA LEU A 18 -13.30 -1.58 16.24
C LEU A 18 -14.11 -2.28 15.14
N TYR A 19 -15.44 -2.22 15.22
CA TYR A 19 -16.32 -2.78 14.20
C TYR A 19 -16.08 -2.16 12.81
N GLN A 20 -15.96 -0.83 12.76
CA GLN A 20 -15.64 -0.10 11.52
C GLN A 20 -14.29 -0.54 10.91
N ILE A 21 -13.26 -0.70 11.74
CA ILE A 21 -11.95 -1.21 11.29
C ILE A 21 -12.08 -2.65 10.78
N CYS A 22 -12.76 -3.53 11.50
CA CYS A 22 -12.97 -4.93 11.07
C CYS A 22 -13.71 -5.01 9.73
N LEU A 23 -14.74 -4.19 9.53
CA LEU A 23 -15.47 -4.11 8.27
C LEU A 23 -14.56 -3.66 7.13
N PHE A 24 -13.78 -2.60 7.35
CA PHE A 24 -12.83 -2.09 6.37
C PHE A 24 -11.80 -3.15 5.95
N TYR A 25 -11.17 -3.81 6.91
CA TYR A 25 -10.20 -4.88 6.64
C TYR A 25 -10.84 -6.04 5.87
N SER A 26 -12.02 -6.48 6.29
CA SER A 26 -12.70 -7.63 5.68
C SER A 26 -13.15 -7.33 4.25
N LEU A 27 -13.66 -6.13 3.99
CA LEU A 27 -14.20 -5.77 2.67
C LEU A 27 -13.12 -5.38 1.65
N ILE A 28 -12.04 -4.74 2.11
CA ILE A 28 -11.03 -4.16 1.23
C ILE A 28 -9.72 -4.94 1.32
N PHE A 29 -9.09 -4.96 2.49
CA PHE A 29 -7.74 -5.49 2.64
C PHE A 29 -7.66 -6.99 2.37
N VAL A 30 -8.53 -7.79 2.98
CA VAL A 30 -8.54 -9.26 2.83
C VAL A 30 -8.73 -9.65 1.36
N LYS A 31 -9.60 -8.94 0.63
CA LYS A 31 -9.80 -9.19 -0.80
C LYS A 31 -8.53 -8.97 -1.60
N VAL A 32 -7.82 -7.86 -1.37
CA VAL A 32 -6.55 -7.59 -2.08
C VAL A 32 -5.49 -8.61 -1.69
N TRP A 33 -5.36 -8.91 -0.40
CA TRP A 33 -4.40 -9.87 0.13
C TRP A 33 -4.56 -11.27 -0.47
N LEU A 34 -5.79 -11.80 -0.53
CA LEU A 34 -6.05 -13.12 -1.12
C LEU A 34 -5.77 -13.18 -2.63
N ASN A 35 -5.71 -12.02 -3.31
CA ASN A 35 -5.37 -11.93 -4.73
C ASN A 35 -3.89 -11.61 -5.00
N ALA A 36 -3.06 -11.47 -3.95
CA ALA A 36 -1.62 -11.25 -4.02
C ALA A 36 -0.84 -12.58 -4.10
N LEU A 37 -1.13 -13.39 -5.12
CA LEU A 37 -0.51 -14.71 -5.30
C LEU A 37 0.92 -14.65 -5.87
N LYS A 38 1.33 -13.50 -6.39
CA LYS A 38 2.61 -13.31 -7.06
C LYS A 38 3.20 -11.98 -6.65
N ALA A 39 4.45 -12.01 -6.17
CA ALA A 39 5.19 -10.80 -5.82
C ALA A 39 5.27 -9.77 -6.96
N ALA A 40 5.27 -10.24 -8.22
CA ALA A 40 5.23 -9.37 -9.40
C ALA A 40 3.96 -8.50 -9.47
N ASP A 41 2.84 -8.97 -8.94
CA ASP A 41 1.56 -8.26 -8.96
C ASP A 41 1.40 -7.31 -7.78
N ASP A 42 2.22 -7.44 -6.73
CA ASP A 42 2.09 -6.67 -5.48
C ASP A 42 2.06 -5.16 -5.72
N PRO A 43 3.00 -4.54 -6.49
CA PRO A 43 2.96 -3.10 -6.71
C PRO A 43 1.65 -2.60 -7.33
N ILE A 44 1.02 -3.39 -8.21
CA ILE A 44 -0.26 -3.02 -8.81
C ILE A 44 -1.43 -3.26 -7.85
N ASN A 45 -1.42 -4.39 -7.14
CA ASN A 45 -2.43 -4.69 -6.14
C ASN A 45 -2.47 -3.60 -5.06
N ASP A 46 -1.31 -3.07 -4.67
CA ASP A 46 -1.14 -2.00 -3.71
C ASP A 46 -1.67 -0.65 -4.21
N LEU A 47 -1.44 -0.32 -5.47
CA LEU A 47 -2.03 0.88 -6.09
C LEU A 47 -3.56 0.75 -6.23
N MET A 48 -4.05 -0.44 -6.57
CA MET A 48 -5.49 -0.70 -6.60
C MET A 48 -6.10 -0.55 -5.20
N LEU A 49 -5.42 -1.05 -4.16
CA LEU A 49 -5.82 -0.92 -2.77
C LEU A 49 -5.88 0.55 -2.34
N TRP A 50 -4.89 1.35 -2.74
CA TRP A 50 -4.88 2.80 -2.51
C TRP A 50 -6.09 3.50 -3.12
N ASP A 51 -6.45 3.17 -4.36
CA ASP A 51 -7.63 3.75 -5.01
C ASP A 51 -8.95 3.24 -4.43
N MET A 52 -9.00 2.00 -3.92
CA MET A 52 -10.14 1.51 -3.16
C MET A 52 -10.31 2.27 -1.84
N TYR A 53 -9.22 2.58 -1.14
CA TYR A 53 -9.27 3.38 0.09
C TYR A 53 -9.82 4.77 -0.15
N LYS A 54 -9.40 5.47 -1.21
CA LYS A 54 -9.94 6.82 -1.55
C LYS A 54 -11.46 6.85 -1.72
N LYS A 55 -12.06 5.73 -2.14
CA LYS A 55 -13.51 5.61 -2.41
C LYS A 55 -14.32 5.17 -1.20
N TYR A 56 -13.65 4.76 -0.11
CA TYR A 56 -14.31 4.34 1.13
C TYR A 56 -14.63 5.54 2.04
N ASP A 57 -15.35 5.32 3.15
CA ASP A 57 -15.71 6.31 4.16
C ASP A 57 -14.54 7.29 4.44
N PRO A 58 -14.74 8.62 4.34
CA PRO A 58 -13.65 9.60 4.38
C PRO A 58 -12.81 9.57 5.67
N GLY A 59 -13.39 9.18 6.79
CA GLY A 59 -12.68 9.13 8.08
C GLY A 59 -11.73 7.94 8.15
N ILE A 60 -12.23 6.75 7.83
CA ILE A 60 -11.45 5.50 7.88
C ILE A 60 -10.44 5.46 6.73
N ALA A 61 -10.87 5.87 5.53
CA ALA A 61 -10.01 5.97 4.34
C ALA A 61 -8.78 6.85 4.59
N ARG A 62 -8.96 8.02 5.21
CA ARG A 62 -7.86 8.95 5.47
C ARG A 62 -6.83 8.35 6.42
N ALA A 63 -7.29 7.70 7.50
CA ALA A 63 -6.39 7.04 8.45
C ALA A 63 -5.64 5.87 7.78
N ALA A 64 -6.33 5.07 6.98
CA ALA A 64 -5.72 3.96 6.25
C ALA A 64 -4.70 4.44 5.20
N LEU A 65 -5.03 5.46 4.42
CA LEU A 65 -4.13 6.08 3.43
C LEU A 65 -2.89 6.67 4.11
N LEU A 66 -3.03 7.28 5.29
CA LEU A 66 -1.89 7.80 6.06
C LEU A 66 -0.96 6.68 6.54
N ILE A 67 -1.49 5.54 6.95
CA ILE A 67 -0.66 4.39 7.33
C ILE A 67 -0.02 3.78 6.08
N PHE A 68 -0.79 3.64 5.00
CA PHE A 68 -0.32 3.07 3.73
C PHE A 68 0.78 3.93 3.11
N SER A 69 0.69 5.26 3.21
CA SER A 69 1.72 6.16 2.67
C SER A 69 3.09 5.95 3.30
N ARG A 70 3.14 5.56 4.57
CA ARG A 70 4.38 5.19 5.28
C ARG A 70 5.00 3.90 4.73
N HIS A 71 4.22 3.08 4.04
CA HIS A 71 4.67 1.84 3.45
C HIS A 71 5.06 2.01 1.98
N LEU A 72 4.87 3.18 1.35
CA LEU A 72 5.21 3.37 -0.08
C LEU A 72 6.72 3.33 -0.38
N TRP A 73 7.57 3.20 0.64
CA TRP A 73 9.02 3.16 0.48
C TRP A 73 9.51 2.03 -0.43
N TYR A 74 8.78 0.91 -0.52
CA TYR A 74 9.17 -0.19 -1.41
C TYR A 74 8.81 0.08 -2.88
N LEU A 75 7.92 1.04 -3.20
CA LEU A 75 7.55 1.37 -4.58
C LEU A 75 8.65 2.10 -5.37
N THR A 76 9.76 2.48 -4.74
CA THR A 76 10.92 3.05 -5.46
C THR A 76 11.83 1.95 -6.02
N GLY A 77 11.99 0.83 -5.30
CA GLY A 77 12.87 -0.27 -5.69
C GLY A 77 12.15 -1.51 -6.20
N GLU A 78 11.05 -1.88 -5.57
CA GLU A 78 10.30 -3.13 -5.84
C GLU A 78 9.31 -2.96 -6.99
N VAL A 79 9.02 -1.72 -7.42
CA VAL A 79 8.17 -1.48 -8.61
C VAL A 79 8.74 -2.13 -9.87
N LYS A 80 10.04 -2.45 -9.92
CA LYS A 80 10.65 -3.27 -10.99
C LYS A 80 9.97 -4.64 -11.15
N PHE A 81 9.40 -5.21 -10.07
CA PHE A 81 8.73 -6.50 -10.15
C PHE A 81 7.43 -6.45 -10.96
N SER A 82 6.80 -5.27 -11.04
CA SER A 82 5.63 -5.05 -11.89
C SER A 82 5.91 -5.26 -13.39
N LEU A 83 7.19 -5.17 -13.82
CA LEU A 83 7.60 -5.49 -15.20
C LEU A 83 7.32 -6.96 -15.57
N PHE A 84 7.28 -7.85 -14.58
CA PHE A 84 6.98 -9.28 -14.75
C PHE A 84 5.51 -9.61 -14.53
N SER A 85 4.70 -8.64 -14.11
CA SER A 85 3.27 -8.83 -13.92
C SER A 85 2.54 -8.99 -15.25
N LYS A 86 1.51 -9.86 -15.27
CA LYS A 86 0.55 -9.92 -16.38
C LYS A 86 -0.58 -8.89 -16.25
N LYS A 87 -0.72 -8.26 -15.07
CA LYS A 87 -1.72 -7.20 -14.80
C LYS A 87 -1.27 -5.84 -15.34
N VAL A 88 0.01 -5.68 -15.66
CA VAL A 88 0.57 -4.46 -16.27
C VAL A 88 0.67 -4.64 -17.78
N SER A 89 0.13 -3.70 -18.54
CA SER A 89 0.25 -3.70 -20.00
C SER A 89 1.68 -3.43 -20.46
N ASP A 90 2.02 -3.85 -21.69
CA ASP A 90 3.37 -3.60 -22.23
C ASP A 90 3.68 -2.09 -22.37
N SER A 91 2.66 -1.27 -22.59
CA SER A 91 2.79 0.19 -22.61
C SER A 91 3.16 0.74 -21.23
N GLU A 92 2.47 0.30 -20.18
CA GLU A 92 2.78 0.69 -18.81
C GLU A 92 4.16 0.18 -18.37
N LYS A 93 4.55 -1.04 -18.77
CA LYS A 93 5.90 -1.57 -18.51
C LYS A 93 6.99 -0.71 -19.13
N LYS A 94 6.78 -0.21 -20.36
CA LYS A 94 7.71 0.74 -21.00
C LYS A 94 7.83 2.03 -20.21
N ASN A 95 6.72 2.57 -19.72
CA ASN A 95 6.70 3.78 -18.89
C ASN A 95 7.44 3.57 -17.56
N ILE A 96 7.17 2.46 -16.87
CA ILE A 96 7.84 2.08 -15.62
C ILE A 96 9.34 1.91 -15.85
N SER A 97 9.74 1.24 -16.94
CA SER A 97 11.15 1.08 -17.31
C SER A 97 11.83 2.43 -17.57
N ALA A 98 11.18 3.34 -18.30
CA ALA A 98 11.73 4.67 -18.57
C ALA A 98 11.88 5.49 -17.28
N PHE A 99 10.91 5.41 -16.37
CA PHE A 99 10.97 6.05 -15.06
C PHE A 99 12.14 5.51 -14.23
N LEU A 100 12.28 4.20 -14.13
CA LEU A 100 13.37 3.56 -13.37
C LEU A 100 14.75 3.92 -13.90
N MET A 101 14.93 4.02 -15.22
CA MET A 101 16.19 4.44 -15.83
C MET A 101 16.55 5.89 -15.49
N LYS A 102 15.57 6.81 -15.48
CA LYS A 102 15.76 8.20 -15.04
C LYS A 102 16.10 8.28 -13.55
N TYR A 103 15.39 7.51 -12.71
CA TYR A 103 15.65 7.48 -11.27
C TYR A 103 17.08 7.05 -10.95
N LYS A 104 17.56 5.96 -11.58
CA LYS A 104 18.92 5.46 -11.41
C LYS A 104 20.00 6.44 -11.89
N ALA A 105 19.72 7.21 -12.95
CA ALA A 105 20.62 8.26 -13.41
C ALA A 105 20.77 9.38 -12.36
N ASN A 106 19.67 9.74 -11.69
CA ASN A 106 19.65 10.75 -10.65
C ASN A 106 20.30 10.28 -9.34
N GLU A 107 20.14 9.02 -8.92
CA GLU A 107 20.86 8.48 -7.75
C GLU A 107 22.37 8.56 -7.91
N LYS A 108 22.90 8.28 -9.12
CA LYS A 108 24.33 8.40 -9.41
C LYS A 108 24.86 9.83 -9.42
N SER A 109 23.98 10.83 -9.48
CA SER A 109 24.33 12.25 -9.48
C SER A 109 24.37 12.88 -8.08
N ILE A 110 23.95 12.14 -7.04
CA ILE A 110 24.08 12.58 -5.65
C ILE A 110 25.55 12.36 -5.24
N PRO A 111 26.30 13.40 -4.86
CA PRO A 111 27.70 13.24 -4.47
C PRO A 111 27.80 12.30 -3.26
N THR A 112 28.56 11.22 -3.39
CA THR A 112 28.84 10.22 -2.34
C THR A 112 29.76 10.76 -1.23
N GLY A 113 29.63 12.04 -0.83
CA GLY A 113 30.64 12.75 -0.06
C GLY A 113 30.13 13.74 0.99
N VAL A 114 28.99 13.50 1.64
CA VAL A 114 28.69 14.20 2.91
C VAL A 114 29.11 13.27 4.05
N PRO A 115 30.19 13.58 4.79
CA PRO A 115 30.60 12.78 5.93
C PRO A 115 29.58 12.92 7.08
N VAL A 116 29.37 11.81 7.79
CA VAL A 116 28.67 11.72 9.07
C VAL A 116 29.45 12.50 10.14
#